data_AF-A0A2E5GX66-F1
#
_entry.id   AF-A0A2E5GX66-F1
#
_cell.length_a   1.000
_cell.length_b   1.000
_cell.length_c   1.000
_cell.angle_alpha   90.00
_cell.angle_beta   90.00
_cell.angle_gamma   90.00
#
_symmetry.space_group_name_H-M   'P 1'
#
loop_
_entity.id
_entity.type
_entity.pdbx_description
1 polymer ?
#
loop_
_entity_poly.entity_id
_entity_poly.type
_entity_poly.pdbx_seq_one_letter_code
_entity_poly.pdbx_strand_id
1 'polypeptide(L)'
;MRKYFSGPLGKSAVILGVSYLFLEFGIAYLPPLVGIASGPIPDSVLLQYMVTVAIGILLWVSFNEALWKEFKAPLHAAMVEPRQKRTRAVLIFLIPALVGVMAFNSVKPSIAAPPSLRSIHPAPPGQIDFQGSTMELEGVENPLRALGSMEEHYLEGRRVYYQNCMPCHGDGLAGRGHYAPGFNPSPASFQDIGTIAQLTESYVFWRVAKGGPGLPNEGAPWNSAMPAWEDFLTEDEIWSVIIFMYEQAGHEPRTWEEEGEEH
;
A
#
# COMPACT_ATOMS: atom_id res chain seq x y z
N MET A 1 -42.83 -20.94 -2.93
CA MET A 1 -42.05 -19.90 -2.21
C MET A 1 -42.62 -19.54 -0.84
N ARG A 2 -43.93 -19.33 -0.69
CA ARG A 2 -44.57 -18.91 0.58
C ARG A 2 -44.30 -19.81 1.81
N LYS A 3 -44.20 -21.14 1.61
CA LYS A 3 -43.91 -22.11 2.69
C LYS A 3 -42.43 -22.10 3.16
N TYR A 4 -41.51 -21.60 2.34
CA TYR A 4 -40.07 -21.55 2.67
C TYR A 4 -39.71 -20.32 3.51
N PHE A 5 -40.39 -19.19 3.30
CA PHE A 5 -40.21 -17.97 4.10
C PHE A 5 -40.88 -18.04 5.48
N SER A 6 -41.89 -18.89 5.67
CA SER A 6 -42.58 -19.08 6.95
C SER A 6 -41.88 -20.06 7.90
N GLY A 7 -40.89 -20.81 7.41
CA GLY A 7 -40.13 -21.79 8.20
C GLY A 7 -39.03 -21.15 9.06
N PRO A 8 -38.37 -21.94 9.94
CA PRO A 8 -37.32 -21.44 10.82
C PRO A 8 -36.20 -20.70 10.09
N LEU A 9 -35.74 -21.19 8.92
CA LEU A 9 -34.71 -20.52 8.12
C LEU A 9 -35.14 -19.11 7.63
N GLY A 10 -36.38 -18.98 7.17
CA GLY A 10 -36.93 -17.69 6.74
C GLY A 10 -37.04 -16.70 7.90
N LYS A 11 -37.50 -17.18 9.07
CA LYS A 11 -37.56 -16.37 10.30
C LYS A 11 -36.16 -15.93 10.75
N SER A 12 -35.17 -16.82 10.72
CA SER A 12 -33.77 -16.52 11.00
C SER A 12 -33.22 -15.42 10.09
N ALA A 13 -33.46 -15.50 8.79
CA ALA A 13 -33.02 -14.48 7.83
C ALA A 13 -33.68 -13.12 8.07
N VAL A 14 -34.98 -13.11 8.40
CA VAL A 14 -35.71 -11.88 8.76
C VAL A 14 -35.15 -11.27 10.05
N ILE A 15 -34.91 -12.08 11.08
CA ILE A 15 -34.34 -11.59 12.34
C ILE A 15 -32.96 -10.99 12.10
N LEU A 16 -32.06 -11.67 11.36
CA LEU A 16 -30.75 -11.11 11.01
C LEU A 16 -30.86 -9.79 10.25
N GLY A 17 -31.73 -9.71 9.23
CA GLY A 17 -31.90 -8.49 8.45
C GLY A 17 -32.46 -7.32 9.28
N VAL A 18 -33.47 -7.58 10.11
CA VAL A 18 -34.05 -6.56 11.00
C VAL A 18 -33.06 -6.12 12.06
N SER A 19 -32.31 -7.05 12.67
CA SER A 19 -31.25 -6.72 13.63
C SER A 19 -30.16 -5.88 12.99
N TYR A 20 -29.70 -6.22 11.78
CA TYR A 20 -28.72 -5.42 11.05
C TYR A 20 -29.22 -3.99 10.81
N LEU A 21 -30.43 -3.84 10.26
CA LEU A 21 -31.00 -2.51 10.01
C LEU A 21 -31.21 -1.70 11.29
N PHE A 22 -31.63 -2.36 12.38
CA PHE A 22 -31.80 -1.71 13.67
C PHE A 22 -30.46 -1.25 14.28
N LEU A 23 -29.40 -2.06 14.15
CA LEU A 23 -28.09 -1.68 14.67
C LEU A 23 -27.44 -0.59 13.82
N GLU A 24 -27.45 -0.76 12.49
CA GLU A 24 -26.86 0.18 11.54
C GLU A 24 -27.54 1.56 11.59
N PHE A 25 -28.88 1.57 11.51
CA PHE A 25 -29.64 2.81 11.39
C PHE A 25 -30.36 3.17 12.69
N GLY A 26 -30.96 2.20 13.37
CA GLY A 26 -31.77 2.47 14.57
C GLY A 26 -30.99 3.15 15.69
N ILE A 27 -29.75 2.72 15.98
CA ILE A 27 -28.93 3.33 17.03
C ILE A 27 -28.50 4.75 16.66
N ALA A 28 -28.20 5.05 15.40
CA ALA A 28 -27.82 6.39 14.99
C ALA A 28 -29.01 7.36 14.98
N TYR A 29 -30.20 6.90 14.54
CA TYR A 29 -31.33 7.78 14.26
C TYR A 29 -32.44 7.81 15.33
N LEU A 30 -32.62 6.76 16.15
CA LEU A 30 -33.70 6.72 17.14
C LEU A 30 -33.42 7.50 18.43
N PRO A 31 -32.23 7.40 19.08
CA PRO A 31 -31.95 8.14 20.31
C PRO A 31 -32.04 9.67 20.17
N PRO A 32 -31.61 10.30 19.04
CA PRO A 32 -31.80 11.73 18.84
C PRO A 32 -33.26 12.19 18.88
N LEU A 33 -34.23 11.33 18.51
CA LEU A 33 -35.66 11.65 18.57
C LEU A 33 -36.17 11.86 20.00
N VAL A 34 -35.48 11.27 20.99
CA VAL A 34 -35.80 11.40 22.42
C VAL A 34 -34.79 12.29 23.16
N GLY A 35 -33.96 13.05 22.42
CA GLY A 35 -32.99 13.99 22.97
C GLY A 35 -31.67 13.38 23.44
N ILE A 36 -31.37 12.13 23.05
CA ILE A 36 -30.11 11.46 23.39
C ILE A 36 -29.17 11.54 22.19
N ALA A 37 -27.98 12.09 22.38
CA ALA A 37 -26.97 12.14 21.32
C ALA A 37 -26.51 10.72 20.95
N SER A 38 -26.47 10.42 19.67
CA SER A 38 -25.98 9.15 19.13
C SER A 38 -25.29 9.36 17.78
N GLY A 39 -24.47 8.40 17.38
CA GLY A 39 -23.70 8.42 16.14
C GLY A 39 -23.64 7.05 15.47
N PRO A 40 -23.07 6.96 14.26
CA PRO A 40 -22.91 5.70 13.55
C PRO A 40 -21.98 4.75 14.33
N ILE A 41 -22.31 3.45 14.32
CA ILE A 41 -21.54 2.42 15.02
C ILE A 41 -20.33 2.03 14.16
N PRO A 42 -19.13 1.87 14.74
CA PRO A 42 -17.99 1.32 14.02
C PRO A 42 -18.27 -0.09 13.48
N ASP A 43 -17.81 -0.39 12.26
CA ASP A 43 -18.04 -1.68 11.57
C ASP A 43 -17.64 -2.90 12.43
N SER A 44 -16.57 -2.78 13.21
CA SER A 44 -16.09 -3.84 14.10
C SER A 44 -17.09 -4.19 15.21
N VAL A 45 -17.77 -3.20 15.76
CA VAL A 45 -18.77 -3.36 16.83
C VAL A 45 -20.07 -3.90 16.24
N LEU A 46 -20.48 -3.42 15.07
CA LEU A 46 -21.61 -3.97 14.32
C LEU A 46 -21.42 -5.46 14.03
N LEU A 47 -20.23 -5.85 13.56
CA LEU A 47 -19.88 -7.24 13.32
C LEU A 47 -20.03 -8.10 14.57
N GLN A 48 -19.52 -7.64 15.73
CA GLN A 48 -19.64 -8.36 17.00
C GLN A 48 -21.11 -8.61 17.39
N TYR A 49 -21.96 -7.59 17.33
CA TYR A 49 -23.38 -7.75 17.64
C TYR A 49 -24.09 -8.69 16.66
N MET A 50 -23.77 -8.61 15.36
CA MET A 50 -24.34 -9.51 14.36
C MET A 50 -23.92 -10.97 14.58
N VAL A 51 -22.68 -11.21 15.01
CA VAL A 51 -22.22 -12.55 15.42
C VAL A 51 -23.01 -13.04 16.64
N THR A 52 -23.23 -12.20 17.65
CA THR A 52 -24.04 -12.56 18.82
C THR A 52 -25.48 -12.93 18.44
N VAL A 53 -26.12 -12.14 17.57
CA VAL A 53 -27.47 -12.43 17.06
C VAL A 53 -27.49 -13.76 16.29
N ALA A 54 -26.49 -14.00 15.44
CA ALA A 54 -26.37 -15.26 14.70
C ALA A 54 -26.23 -16.47 15.63
N ILE A 55 -25.40 -16.36 16.69
CA ILE A 55 -25.26 -17.42 17.71
C ILE A 55 -26.61 -17.66 18.42
N GLY A 56 -27.31 -16.60 18.82
CA GLY A 56 -28.63 -16.71 19.45
C GLY A 56 -29.66 -17.42 18.56
N ILE A 57 -29.65 -17.12 17.25
CA ILE A 57 -30.50 -17.81 16.27
C ILE A 57 -30.12 -19.29 16.15
N LEU A 58 -28.83 -19.62 16.09
CA LEU A 58 -28.36 -21.00 16.01
C LEU A 58 -28.78 -21.80 17.24
N LEU A 59 -28.68 -21.21 18.43
CA LEU A 59 -29.14 -21.81 19.68
C LEU A 59 -30.67 -22.01 19.68
N TRP A 60 -31.43 -21.04 19.18
CA TRP A 60 -32.88 -21.15 19.08
C TRP A 60 -33.32 -22.28 18.14
N VAL A 61 -32.69 -22.37 16.97
CA VAL A 61 -33.05 -23.38 15.96
C VAL A 61 -32.56 -24.78 16.35
N SER A 62 -31.42 -24.89 17.03
CA SER A 62 -30.87 -26.17 17.48
C SER A 62 -31.54 -26.71 18.75
N PHE A 63 -32.41 -25.92 19.38
CA PHE A 63 -33.06 -26.27 20.64
C PHE A 63 -33.86 -27.58 20.59
N ASN A 64 -34.44 -27.93 19.42
CA ASN A 64 -35.11 -29.22 19.25
C ASN A 64 -34.95 -29.80 17.83
N GLU A 65 -35.09 -31.11 17.72
CA GLU A 65 -34.86 -31.85 16.46
C GLU A 65 -35.87 -31.46 15.36
N ALA A 66 -37.11 -31.11 15.74
CA ALA A 66 -38.13 -30.70 14.77
C ALA A 66 -37.76 -29.37 14.08
N LEU A 67 -37.39 -28.36 14.85
CA LEU A 67 -36.93 -27.05 14.37
C LEU A 67 -35.64 -27.20 13.56
N TRP A 68 -34.69 -28.00 14.02
CA TRP A 68 -33.44 -28.26 13.30
C TRP A 68 -33.68 -28.91 11.94
N LYS A 69 -34.59 -29.89 11.87
CA LYS A 69 -34.97 -30.55 10.63
C LYS A 69 -35.69 -29.60 9.68
N GLU A 70 -36.61 -28.80 10.16
CA GLU A 70 -37.32 -27.78 9.36
C GLU A 70 -36.39 -26.68 8.86
N PHE A 71 -35.40 -26.27 9.66
CA PHE A 71 -34.40 -25.29 9.27
C PHE A 71 -33.50 -25.79 8.13
N LYS A 72 -33.03 -27.04 8.22
CA LYS A 72 -32.17 -27.65 7.19
C LYS A 72 -32.91 -28.05 5.92
N ALA A 73 -34.22 -28.34 6.01
CA ALA A 73 -35.03 -28.81 4.89
C ALA A 73 -34.88 -27.97 3.60
N PRO A 74 -34.99 -26.63 3.61
CA PRO A 74 -34.77 -25.81 2.42
C PRO A 74 -33.35 -25.92 1.86
N LEU A 75 -32.32 -25.99 2.70
CA LEU A 75 -30.91 -26.10 2.28
C LEU A 75 -30.67 -27.44 1.58
N HIS A 76 -31.09 -28.53 2.22
CA HIS A 76 -31.01 -29.86 1.65
C HIS A 76 -31.81 -29.96 0.34
N ALA A 77 -33.01 -29.38 0.30
CA ALA A 77 -33.84 -29.35 -0.88
C ALA A 77 -33.17 -28.62 -2.06
N ALA A 78 -32.57 -27.45 -1.81
CA ALA A 78 -31.84 -26.69 -2.84
C ALA A 78 -30.61 -27.44 -3.37
N MET A 79 -29.91 -28.21 -2.53
CA MET A 79 -28.70 -28.94 -2.93
C MET A 79 -29.00 -30.29 -3.60
N VAL A 80 -30.02 -31.03 -3.15
CA VAL A 80 -30.21 -32.44 -3.51
C VAL A 80 -31.40 -32.66 -4.44
N GLU A 81 -32.50 -31.93 -4.29
CA GLU A 81 -33.73 -32.25 -5.04
C GLU A 81 -33.59 -31.95 -6.56
N PRO A 82 -33.88 -32.92 -7.44
CA PRO A 82 -33.81 -32.73 -8.89
C PRO A 82 -34.71 -31.61 -9.42
N ARG A 83 -35.81 -31.31 -8.71
CA ARG A 83 -36.76 -30.23 -9.05
C ARG A 83 -36.15 -28.84 -8.88
N GLN A 84 -35.12 -28.68 -8.03
CA GLN A 84 -34.51 -27.39 -7.72
C GLN A 84 -33.21 -27.12 -8.48
N LYS A 85 -32.96 -27.85 -9.58
CA LYS A 85 -31.76 -27.70 -10.44
C LYS A 85 -31.46 -26.24 -10.82
N ARG A 86 -32.49 -25.43 -11.10
CA ARG A 86 -32.33 -23.99 -11.43
C ARG A 86 -31.81 -23.19 -10.24
N THR A 87 -32.41 -23.35 -9.06
CA THR A 87 -31.96 -22.70 -7.81
C THR A 87 -30.51 -23.05 -7.51
N ARG A 88 -30.15 -24.33 -7.63
CA ARG A 88 -28.77 -24.80 -7.41
C ARG A 88 -27.78 -24.18 -8.40
N ALA A 89 -28.12 -24.17 -9.69
CA ALA A 89 -27.28 -23.53 -10.71
C ALA A 89 -27.07 -22.04 -10.40
N VAL A 90 -28.14 -21.32 -10.03
CA VAL A 90 -28.04 -19.91 -9.61
C VAL A 90 -27.09 -19.76 -8.43
N LEU A 91 -27.21 -20.57 -7.37
CA LEU A 91 -26.31 -20.49 -6.22
C LEU A 91 -24.84 -20.77 -6.59
N ILE A 92 -24.59 -21.77 -7.45
CA ILE A 92 -23.23 -22.14 -7.89
C ILE A 92 -22.53 -21.00 -8.64
N PHE A 93 -23.26 -20.18 -9.40
CA PHE A 93 -22.66 -19.05 -10.13
C PHE A 93 -22.70 -17.75 -9.33
N LEU A 94 -23.79 -17.49 -8.61
CA LEU A 94 -23.99 -16.25 -7.87
C LEU A 94 -23.02 -16.13 -6.69
N ILE A 95 -22.80 -17.21 -5.93
CA ILE A 95 -21.94 -17.16 -4.74
C ILE A 95 -20.48 -16.82 -5.13
N PRO A 96 -19.83 -17.52 -6.07
CA PRO A 96 -18.47 -17.15 -6.49
C PRO A 96 -18.40 -15.76 -7.13
N ALA A 97 -19.40 -15.35 -7.91
CA ALA A 97 -19.44 -14.01 -8.48
C ALA A 97 -19.51 -12.93 -7.40
N LEU A 98 -20.37 -13.10 -6.39
CA LEU A 98 -20.49 -12.18 -5.27
C LEU A 98 -19.18 -12.11 -4.46
N VAL A 99 -18.59 -13.25 -4.14
CA VAL A 99 -17.30 -13.33 -3.44
C VAL A 99 -16.20 -12.66 -4.25
N GLY A 100 -16.15 -12.88 -5.56
CA GLY A 100 -15.20 -12.24 -6.47
C GLY A 100 -15.36 -10.72 -6.50
N VAL A 101 -16.59 -10.21 -6.58
CA VAL A 101 -16.88 -8.76 -6.54
C VAL A 101 -16.50 -8.15 -5.18
N MET A 102 -16.80 -8.84 -4.06
CA MET A 102 -16.39 -8.40 -2.73
C MET A 102 -14.87 -8.33 -2.62
N ALA A 103 -14.17 -9.40 -2.98
CA ALA A 103 -12.70 -9.45 -2.95
C ALA A 103 -12.07 -8.37 -3.84
N PHE A 104 -12.58 -8.18 -5.05
CA PHE A 104 -12.13 -7.13 -5.95
C PHE A 104 -12.29 -5.74 -5.32
N ASN A 105 -13.45 -5.45 -4.71
CA ASN A 105 -13.68 -4.17 -4.07
C ASN A 105 -12.85 -3.93 -2.80
N SER A 106 -12.49 -5.00 -2.08
CA SER A 106 -11.63 -4.91 -0.89
C SER A 106 -10.14 -4.72 -1.24
N VAL A 107 -9.69 -5.26 -2.37
CA VAL A 107 -8.26 -5.27 -2.76
C VAL A 107 -7.94 -4.25 -3.86
N LYS A 108 -8.94 -3.68 -4.55
CA LYS A 108 -8.70 -2.68 -5.58
C LYS A 108 -7.87 -1.51 -5.00
N PRO A 109 -6.74 -1.15 -5.63
CA PRO A 109 -5.92 -0.03 -5.16
C PRO A 109 -6.72 1.28 -5.13
N SER A 110 -6.53 2.07 -4.07
CA SER A 110 -7.09 3.43 -3.96
C SER A 110 -6.00 4.47 -4.25
N ILE A 111 -6.32 5.46 -5.08
CA ILE A 111 -5.46 6.61 -5.37
C ILE A 111 -5.82 7.75 -4.40
N ALA A 112 -5.72 7.47 -3.09
CA ALA A 112 -5.85 8.50 -2.07
C ALA A 112 -4.45 8.95 -1.66
N ALA A 113 -4.17 10.25 -1.72
CA ALA A 113 -2.93 10.79 -1.17
C ALA A 113 -2.91 10.54 0.36
N PRO A 114 -1.83 9.98 0.94
CA PRO A 114 -1.73 9.82 2.37
C PRO A 114 -1.97 11.14 3.12
N PRO A 115 -2.69 11.12 4.25
CA PRO A 115 -3.00 12.31 5.05
C PRO A 115 -1.81 12.86 5.86
N SER A 116 -0.62 12.27 5.75
CA SER A 116 0.59 12.73 6.45
C SER A 116 1.28 13.88 5.69
N LEU A 117 1.76 14.87 6.46
CA LEU A 117 2.70 15.88 5.98
C LEU A 117 3.99 15.20 5.51
N ARG A 118 4.37 15.43 4.26
CA ARG A 118 5.62 14.89 3.70
C ARG A 118 6.74 15.89 3.89
N SER A 119 7.82 15.48 4.54
CA SER A 119 9.11 16.15 4.38
C SER A 119 9.60 15.89 2.96
N ILE A 120 9.69 16.95 2.16
CA ILE A 120 10.07 16.84 0.75
C ILE A 120 11.59 16.55 0.62
N HIS A 121 12.39 16.87 1.65
CA HIS A 121 13.83 16.58 1.73
C HIS A 121 14.25 16.27 3.18
N PRO A 122 14.09 15.03 3.67
CA PRO A 122 14.68 14.62 4.94
C PRO A 122 16.22 14.63 4.82
N ALA A 123 16.92 15.10 5.85
CA ALA A 123 18.38 15.02 5.88
C ALA A 123 18.84 13.55 5.81
N PRO A 124 19.97 13.25 5.13
CA PRO A 124 20.55 11.92 5.18
C PRO A 124 20.89 11.57 6.64
N PRO A 125 20.82 10.28 7.03
CA PRO A 125 21.36 9.86 8.32
C PRO A 125 22.86 10.17 8.38
N GLY A 126 23.37 10.55 9.56
CA GLY A 126 24.79 10.89 9.70
C GLY A 126 25.73 9.73 9.36
N GLN A 127 25.29 8.49 9.59
CA GLN A 127 26.02 7.26 9.28
C GLN A 127 25.08 6.17 8.76
N ILE A 128 25.63 5.26 7.94
CA ILE A 128 24.95 4.05 7.46
C ILE A 128 25.88 2.84 7.57
N ASP A 129 25.30 1.65 7.69
CA ASP A 129 26.03 0.40 7.44
C ASP A 129 25.97 0.12 5.93
N PHE A 130 27.10 -0.10 5.29
CA PHE A 130 27.21 -0.44 3.87
C PHE A 130 28.12 -1.67 3.75
N GLN A 131 27.58 -2.80 3.27
CA GLN A 131 28.33 -4.05 3.08
C GLN A 131 29.13 -4.51 4.32
N GLY A 132 28.63 -4.22 5.54
CA GLY A 132 29.26 -4.61 6.80
C GLY A 132 30.30 -3.62 7.34
N SER A 133 30.45 -2.45 6.71
CA SER A 133 31.25 -1.34 7.22
C SER A 133 30.37 -0.13 7.53
N THR A 134 30.68 0.57 8.62
CA THR A 134 30.02 1.85 8.95
C THR A 134 30.63 2.96 8.10
N MET A 135 29.81 3.65 7.32
CA MET A 135 30.15 4.80 6.51
C MET A 135 29.50 6.06 7.09
N GLU A 136 30.29 7.10 7.30
CA GLU A 136 29.80 8.44 7.62
C GLU A 136 29.32 9.11 6.33
N LEU A 137 28.13 9.72 6.35
CA LEU A 137 27.53 10.42 5.20
C LEU A 137 27.36 11.92 5.46
N GLU A 138 27.43 12.34 6.72
CA GLU A 138 27.38 13.75 7.08
C GLU A 138 28.61 14.48 6.52
N GLY A 139 28.39 15.53 5.74
CA GLY A 139 29.49 16.31 5.14
C GLY A 139 30.27 15.63 4.01
N VAL A 140 29.96 14.38 3.64
CA VAL A 140 30.73 13.66 2.62
C VAL A 140 30.37 14.11 1.21
N GLU A 141 31.37 14.56 0.48
CA GLU A 141 31.33 14.76 -0.98
C GLU A 141 31.79 13.50 -1.70
N ASN A 142 31.43 13.37 -2.98
CA ASN A 142 31.79 12.20 -3.77
C ASN A 142 33.33 12.12 -3.95
N PRO A 143 34.00 11.09 -3.38
CA PRO A 143 35.47 11.00 -3.38
C PRO A 143 36.05 10.82 -4.78
N LEU A 144 35.27 10.28 -5.72
CA LEU A 144 35.68 10.09 -7.11
C LEU A 144 35.81 11.42 -7.87
N ARG A 145 35.31 12.54 -7.31
CA ARG A 145 35.56 13.87 -7.89
C ARG A 145 37.01 14.33 -7.73
N ALA A 146 37.69 13.88 -6.67
CA ALA A 146 39.08 14.22 -6.40
C ALA A 146 40.08 13.14 -6.85
N LEU A 147 39.61 11.92 -7.06
CA LEU A 147 40.44 10.74 -7.33
C LEU A 147 40.21 10.22 -8.74
N GLY A 148 41.27 9.94 -9.49
CA GLY A 148 41.19 9.29 -10.80
C GLY A 148 40.76 10.23 -11.94
N SER A 149 40.14 9.65 -12.98
CA SER A 149 39.72 10.36 -14.18
C SER A 149 38.19 10.55 -14.18
N MET A 150 37.74 11.80 -14.23
CA MET A 150 36.30 12.12 -14.29
C MET A 150 35.59 11.46 -15.48
N GLU A 151 36.26 11.38 -16.63
CA GLU A 151 35.71 10.71 -17.82
C GLU A 151 35.52 9.21 -17.56
N GLU A 152 36.45 8.55 -16.87
CA GLU A 152 36.33 7.13 -16.56
C GLU A 152 35.16 6.88 -15.61
N HIS A 153 35.03 7.69 -14.56
CA HIS A 153 33.91 7.61 -13.61
C HIS A 153 32.57 7.90 -14.27
N TYR A 154 32.51 8.88 -15.19
CA TYR A 154 31.31 9.17 -15.97
C TYR A 154 30.90 7.97 -16.84
N LEU A 155 31.86 7.36 -17.56
CA LEU A 155 31.60 6.21 -18.42
C LEU A 155 31.15 4.98 -17.62
N GLU A 156 31.75 4.77 -16.44
CA GLU A 156 31.35 3.70 -15.54
C GLU A 156 29.96 3.94 -14.95
N GLY A 157 29.67 5.17 -14.51
CA GLY A 157 28.36 5.57 -14.04
C GLY A 157 27.27 5.39 -15.11
N ARG A 158 27.60 5.71 -16.37
CA ARG A 158 26.71 5.45 -17.51
C ARG A 158 26.44 3.95 -17.67
N ARG A 159 27.47 3.10 -17.57
CA ARG A 159 27.29 1.64 -17.63
C ARG A 159 26.32 1.17 -16.55
N VAL A 160 26.55 1.58 -15.29
CA VAL A 160 25.72 1.21 -14.14
C VAL A 160 24.28 1.71 -14.33
N TYR A 161 24.07 2.96 -14.74
CA TYR A 161 22.74 3.53 -14.95
C TYR A 161 21.93 2.76 -15.98
N TYR A 162 22.51 2.49 -17.15
CA TYR A 162 21.78 1.84 -18.24
C TYR A 162 21.49 0.36 -17.95
N GLN A 163 22.31 -0.31 -17.14
CA GLN A 163 22.08 -1.70 -16.74
C GLN A 163 21.02 -1.84 -15.64
N ASN A 164 20.96 -0.87 -14.71
CA ASN A 164 20.26 -1.04 -13.45
C ASN A 164 19.10 -0.05 -13.24
N CYS A 165 19.30 1.23 -13.60
CA CYS A 165 18.41 2.33 -13.22
C CYS A 165 17.44 2.74 -14.33
N MET A 166 17.91 2.69 -15.59
CA MET A 166 17.17 3.11 -16.78
C MET A 166 15.79 2.44 -16.96
N PRO A 167 15.59 1.15 -16.65
CA PRO A 167 14.26 0.53 -16.79
C PRO A 167 13.15 1.22 -15.99
N CYS A 168 13.49 1.91 -14.89
CA CYS A 168 12.55 2.66 -14.07
C CYS A 168 12.66 4.18 -14.29
N HIS A 169 13.88 4.73 -14.37
CA HIS A 169 14.09 6.18 -14.45
C HIS A 169 14.12 6.75 -15.88
N GLY A 170 14.20 5.89 -16.89
CA GLY A 170 14.23 6.28 -18.32
C GLY A 170 15.63 6.66 -18.80
N ASP A 171 15.83 6.71 -20.11
CA ASP A 171 17.09 7.12 -20.75
C ASP A 171 17.40 8.60 -20.53
N GLY A 172 16.38 9.45 -20.54
CA GLY A 172 16.49 10.90 -20.32
C GLY A 172 16.44 11.33 -18.85
N LEU A 173 16.57 10.42 -17.87
CA LEU A 173 16.51 10.75 -16.43
C LEU A 173 15.18 11.41 -15.97
N ALA A 174 14.10 11.23 -16.73
CA ALA A 174 12.82 11.91 -16.51
C ALA A 174 11.84 11.14 -15.60
N GLY A 175 12.24 10.01 -15.02
CA GLY A 175 11.35 9.13 -14.25
C GLY A 175 10.34 8.38 -15.11
N ARG A 176 10.62 8.23 -16.41
CA ARG A 176 9.70 7.66 -17.43
C ARG A 176 10.24 6.38 -18.07
N GLY A 177 10.87 5.52 -17.27
CA GLY A 177 11.32 4.20 -17.73
C GLY A 177 10.16 3.27 -18.07
N HIS A 178 10.46 2.15 -18.75
CA HIS A 178 9.46 1.16 -19.16
C HIS A 178 8.59 0.66 -18.00
N TYR A 179 9.16 0.52 -16.80
CA TYR A 179 8.45 0.06 -15.61
C TYR A 179 7.83 1.18 -14.78
N ALA A 180 8.10 2.46 -15.09
CA ALA A 180 7.59 3.61 -14.32
C ALA A 180 6.06 3.61 -14.09
N PRO A 181 5.20 3.23 -15.06
CA PRO A 181 3.75 3.20 -14.86
C PRO A 181 3.27 2.19 -13.82
N GLY A 182 4.11 1.21 -13.44
CA GLY A 182 3.80 0.21 -12.42
C GLY A 182 3.94 0.70 -10.99
N PHE A 183 4.50 1.91 -10.77
CA PHE A 183 4.80 2.43 -9.45
C PHE A 183 3.97 3.67 -9.12
N ASN A 184 3.53 3.75 -7.85
CA ASN A 184 2.89 4.92 -7.29
C ASN A 184 3.51 5.22 -5.91
N PRO A 185 4.27 6.33 -5.79
CA PRO A 185 4.53 7.36 -6.78
C PRO A 185 5.37 6.84 -7.95
N SER A 186 5.31 7.53 -9.07
CA SER A 186 6.25 7.28 -10.16
C SER A 186 7.69 7.59 -9.73
N PRO A 187 8.71 6.95 -10.35
CA PRO A 187 10.10 7.27 -10.10
C PRO A 187 10.39 8.77 -10.28
N ALA A 188 11.29 9.31 -9.48
CA ALA A 188 11.64 10.73 -9.54
C ALA A 188 12.24 11.10 -10.92
N SER A 189 11.83 12.26 -11.42
CA SER A 189 12.54 12.98 -12.47
C SER A 189 13.77 13.64 -11.86
N PHE A 190 14.88 13.67 -12.59
CA PHE A 190 16.11 14.37 -12.21
C PHE A 190 16.38 15.58 -13.11
N GLN A 191 15.46 15.90 -14.04
CA GLN A 191 15.63 17.00 -14.99
C GLN A 191 15.36 18.37 -14.39
N ASP A 192 14.51 18.46 -13.36
CA ASP A 192 14.06 19.73 -12.80
C ASP A 192 14.99 20.20 -11.67
N ILE A 193 15.25 21.51 -11.57
CA ILE A 193 16.10 22.10 -10.52
C ILE A 193 15.57 21.81 -9.11
N GLY A 194 14.25 21.61 -8.95
CA GLY A 194 13.64 21.24 -7.68
C GLY A 194 13.81 19.76 -7.30
N THR A 195 14.58 18.97 -8.05
CA THR A 195 14.74 17.52 -7.85
C THR A 195 16.14 17.19 -7.35
N ILE A 196 16.99 16.58 -8.19
CA ILE A 196 18.32 16.13 -7.80
C ILE A 196 19.23 17.28 -7.39
N ALA A 197 19.09 18.46 -8.01
CA ALA A 197 19.90 19.64 -7.67
C ALA A 197 19.67 20.21 -6.26
N GLN A 198 18.59 19.79 -5.57
CA GLN A 198 18.35 20.17 -4.17
C GLN A 198 19.02 19.22 -3.17
N LEU A 199 19.67 18.16 -3.64
CA LEU A 199 20.20 17.07 -2.83
C LEU A 199 21.73 17.13 -2.80
N THR A 200 22.31 16.75 -1.67
CA THR A 200 23.74 16.47 -1.57
C THR A 200 24.04 15.11 -2.21
N GLU A 201 25.27 14.87 -2.69
CA GLU A 201 25.64 13.57 -3.26
C GLU A 201 25.56 12.45 -2.21
N SER A 202 25.87 12.73 -0.94
CA SER A 202 25.71 11.76 0.16
C SER A 202 24.27 11.32 0.37
N TYR A 203 23.30 12.22 0.19
CA TYR A 203 21.88 11.84 0.21
C TYR A 203 21.56 10.90 -0.95
N VAL A 204 22.02 11.20 -2.16
CA VAL A 204 21.77 10.36 -3.34
C VAL A 204 22.43 8.98 -3.16
N PHE A 205 23.65 8.92 -2.61
CA PHE A 205 24.33 7.68 -2.26
C PHE A 205 23.49 6.82 -1.33
N TRP A 206 23.02 7.40 -0.23
CA TRP A 206 22.13 6.71 0.70
C TRP A 206 20.87 6.17 0.02
N ARG A 207 20.24 6.97 -0.85
CA ARG A 207 19.05 6.56 -1.61
C ARG A 207 19.33 5.39 -2.54
N VAL A 208 20.48 5.36 -3.20
CA VAL A 208 20.86 4.26 -4.08
C VAL A 208 21.20 3.01 -3.26
N ALA A 209 22.02 3.15 -2.22
CA ALA A 209 22.44 2.04 -1.38
C ALA A 209 21.25 1.34 -0.72
N LYS A 210 20.37 2.08 -0.03
CA LYS A 210 19.27 1.53 0.77
C LYS A 210 17.97 1.33 0.00
N GLY A 211 17.78 2.02 -1.13
CA GLY A 211 16.54 1.91 -1.90
C GLY A 211 15.31 2.37 -1.11
N GLY A 212 14.22 1.61 -1.20
CA GLY A 212 12.97 1.82 -0.44
C GLY A 212 12.83 1.05 0.89
N PRO A 213 13.28 -0.22 0.99
CA PRO A 213 13.15 -1.01 2.22
C PRO A 213 13.92 -0.40 3.40
N GLY A 214 13.29 -0.29 4.57
CA GLY A 214 13.97 0.10 5.82
C GLY A 214 14.22 1.60 6.01
N LEU A 215 13.71 2.46 5.12
CA LEU A 215 13.79 3.91 5.30
C LEU A 215 12.90 4.39 6.47
N PRO A 216 13.32 5.42 7.23
CA PRO A 216 12.46 6.10 8.20
C PRO A 216 11.18 6.64 7.54
N ASN A 217 10.09 6.78 8.30
CA ASN A 217 8.81 7.27 7.79
C ASN A 217 8.91 8.68 7.17
N GLU A 218 9.86 9.48 7.67
CA GLU A 218 10.21 10.83 7.21
C GLU A 218 11.08 10.78 5.94
N GLY A 219 11.91 9.74 5.84
CA GLY A 219 12.82 9.39 4.74
C GLY A 219 12.12 8.88 3.50
N ALA A 220 10.90 8.40 3.64
CA ALA A 220 10.12 7.80 2.57
C ALA A 220 9.30 8.89 1.88
N PRO A 221 9.71 9.36 0.69
CA PRO A 221 8.70 9.64 -0.29
C PRO A 221 8.16 8.24 -0.64
N TRP A 222 7.13 7.83 0.10
CA TRP A 222 6.21 6.77 -0.31
C TRP A 222 6.82 5.36 -0.29
N ASN A 223 6.02 4.34 -0.56
CA ASN A 223 6.47 2.95 -0.75
C ASN A 223 7.39 2.87 -1.98
N SER A 224 8.61 3.40 -1.89
CA SER A 224 9.60 3.37 -2.95
C SER A 224 9.85 1.92 -3.32
N ALA A 225 9.61 1.58 -4.57
CA ALA A 225 9.92 0.26 -5.12
C ALA A 225 11.39 0.14 -5.55
N MET A 226 12.20 1.17 -5.29
CA MET A 226 13.63 1.17 -5.61
C MET A 226 14.33 0.06 -4.80
N PRO A 227 15.04 -0.87 -5.46
CA PRO A 227 15.82 -1.90 -4.77
C PRO A 227 16.93 -1.28 -3.90
N ALA A 228 17.32 -2.00 -2.85
CA ALA A 228 18.56 -1.70 -2.13
C ALA A 228 19.73 -2.15 -3.00
N TRP A 229 20.47 -1.21 -3.61
CA TRP A 229 21.55 -1.53 -4.52
C TRP A 229 22.86 -1.90 -3.82
N GLU A 230 22.96 -1.69 -2.51
CA GLU A 230 24.15 -2.09 -1.73
C GLU A 230 24.48 -3.58 -1.81
N ASP A 231 23.47 -4.43 -2.08
CA ASP A 231 23.63 -5.87 -2.26
C ASP A 231 24.20 -6.25 -3.65
N PHE A 232 24.23 -5.30 -4.60
CA PHE A 232 24.52 -5.55 -6.01
C PHE A 232 25.63 -4.69 -6.60
N LEU A 233 25.84 -3.48 -6.07
CA LEU A 233 26.80 -2.50 -6.55
C LEU A 233 27.86 -2.21 -5.49
N THR A 234 29.08 -1.96 -5.95
CA THR A 234 30.17 -1.46 -5.10
C THR A 234 29.99 0.01 -4.76
N GLU A 235 30.70 0.49 -3.73
CA GLU A 235 30.72 1.92 -3.38
C GLU A 235 31.11 2.81 -4.57
N ASP A 236 32.18 2.44 -5.29
CA ASP A 236 32.66 3.19 -6.46
C ASP A 236 31.65 3.19 -7.61
N GLU A 237 30.92 2.08 -7.83
CA GLU A 237 29.84 2.02 -8.83
C GLU A 237 28.67 2.95 -8.47
N ILE A 238 28.31 3.02 -7.18
CA ILE A 238 27.27 3.94 -6.70
C ILE A 238 27.73 5.40 -6.86
N TRP A 239 28.95 5.74 -6.45
CA TRP A 239 29.49 7.09 -6.65
C TRP A 239 29.62 7.47 -8.13
N SER A 240 30.00 6.52 -8.98
CA SER A 240 30.10 6.72 -10.43
C SER A 240 28.73 7.00 -11.05
N VAL A 241 27.68 6.24 -10.68
CA VAL A 241 26.33 6.50 -11.23
C VAL A 241 25.78 7.85 -10.78
N ILE A 242 26.14 8.32 -9.59
CA ILE A 242 25.79 9.66 -9.11
C ILE A 242 26.44 10.74 -9.98
N ILE A 243 27.73 10.60 -10.29
CA ILE A 243 28.43 11.50 -11.24
C ILE A 243 27.67 11.53 -12.56
N PHE A 244 27.41 10.36 -13.15
CA PHE A 244 26.67 10.28 -14.41
C PHE A 244 25.31 10.99 -14.34
N MET A 245 24.54 10.79 -13.27
CA MET A 245 23.22 11.40 -13.11
C MET A 245 23.28 12.93 -13.08
N TYR A 246 24.22 13.52 -12.34
CA TYR A 246 24.38 14.98 -12.27
C TYR A 246 24.90 15.56 -13.59
N GLU A 247 25.96 14.97 -14.15
CA GLU A 247 26.56 15.42 -15.42
C GLU A 247 25.57 15.32 -16.58
N GLN A 248 24.83 14.21 -16.68
CA GLN A 248 23.87 13.98 -17.76
C GLN A 248 22.60 14.83 -17.62
N ALA A 249 22.18 15.15 -16.38
CA ALA A 249 21.08 16.07 -16.12
C ALA A 249 21.49 17.54 -16.28
N GLY A 250 22.79 17.83 -16.27
CA GLY A 250 23.33 19.20 -16.35
C GLY A 250 23.11 20.00 -15.06
N HIS A 251 23.09 19.32 -13.91
CA HIS A 251 22.90 19.94 -12.60
C HIS A 251 24.15 19.75 -11.73
N GLU A 252 24.42 20.74 -10.87
CA GLU A 252 25.41 20.60 -9.81
C GLU A 252 24.72 20.11 -8.51
N PRO A 253 25.39 19.26 -7.71
CA PRO A 253 24.89 18.87 -6.40
C PRO A 253 24.77 20.07 -5.46
N ARG A 254 23.85 20.00 -4.51
CA ARG A 254 23.84 20.95 -3.40
C ARG A 254 25.10 20.76 -2.56
N THR A 255 25.84 21.84 -2.36
CA THR A 255 26.94 21.92 -1.39
C THR A 255 26.41 22.43 -0.05
N TRP A 256 27.17 22.18 1.02
CA TRP A 256 26.87 22.76 2.33
C TRP A 256 27.09 24.28 2.27
N GLU A 257 26.20 25.07 2.87
CA GLU A 257 26.50 26.48 3.10
C GLU A 257 27.69 26.52 4.07
N GLU A 258 28.84 27.02 3.62
CA GLU A 258 29.85 27.51 4.56
C GLU A 258 29.14 28.57 5.39
N GLU A 259 28.98 28.34 6.70
CA GLU A 259 28.49 29.36 7.62
C GLU A 259 29.40 30.58 7.44
N GLY A 260 28.92 31.55 6.66
CA GLY A 260 29.64 32.77 6.40
C GLY A 260 29.93 33.41 7.75
N GLU A 261 31.22 33.61 8.03
CA GLU A 261 31.68 34.42 9.14
C GLU A 261 30.88 35.74 9.11
N GLU A 262 30.01 35.92 10.09
CA GLU A 262 29.36 37.20 10.33
C GLU A 262 30.47 38.24 10.60
N HIS A 263 30.73 39.10 9.62
CA HIS A 263 31.52 40.32 9.79
C HIS A 263 30.68 41.44 10.41
#